data_AF-A0A9X3RY15-F1
#
_entry.id   AF-A0A9X3RY15-F1
#
_cell.length_a   1.000
_cell.length_b   1.000
_cell.length_c   1.000
_cell.angle_alpha   90.00
_cell.angle_beta   90.00
_cell.angle_gamma   90.00
#
_symmetry.space_group_name_H-M   'P 1'
#
loop_
_entity.id
_entity.type
_entity.pdbx_description
1 polymer ?
#
loop_
_entity_poly.entity_id
_entity_poly.type
_entity_poly.pdbx_seq_one_letter_code
_entity_poly.pdbx_strand_id
1 'polypeptide(L)'
;MLQSARGPLPNLAEYVAGEPIRGSWWGHPAGHEIFAVLNALMASGDVVATRLVEGRITLIHRRVWPALVRVADRFPVERLAAVDEVHTASGAHRTVEVPFPSWVPAEERASAGLLTVDEALAQLPSCLTTNSGR
;
A
#
# COMPACT_ATOMS: atom_id res chain seq x y z
N MET A 1 0.47 -3.63 -4.42
CA MET A 1 -0.40 -3.28 -5.57
C MET A 1 -0.93 -1.87 -5.39
N LEU A 2 -1.39 -1.21 -6.44
CA LEU A 2 -2.14 0.06 -6.31
C LEU A 2 -3.61 -0.26 -6.01
N GLN A 3 -4.26 0.58 -5.19
CA GLN A 3 -5.67 0.40 -4.85
C GLN A 3 -6.57 0.53 -6.09
N SER A 4 -6.49 1.67 -6.77
CA SER A 4 -7.34 2.00 -7.94
C SER A 4 -6.63 2.81 -9.03
N ALA A 5 -5.40 3.28 -8.75
CA ALA A 5 -4.63 4.08 -9.70
C ALA A 5 -3.88 3.19 -10.69
N ARG A 6 -3.64 3.73 -11.90
CA ARG A 6 -2.74 3.12 -12.90
C ARG A 6 -1.29 3.52 -12.63
N GLY A 7 -0.36 2.60 -12.85
CA GLY A 7 1.06 2.83 -12.56
C GLY A 7 1.91 1.59 -12.77
N PRO A 8 3.13 1.55 -12.18
CA PRO A 8 4.08 0.46 -12.39
C PRO A 8 3.72 -0.83 -11.64
N LEU A 9 2.71 -0.79 -10.78
CA LEU A 9 2.18 -1.97 -10.08
C LEU A 9 0.76 -2.28 -10.55
N PRO A 10 0.31 -3.55 -10.45
CA PRO A 10 -1.07 -3.93 -10.74
C PRO A 10 -2.09 -3.12 -9.92
N ASN A 11 -3.24 -2.88 -10.52
CA ASN A 11 -4.38 -2.14 -9.96
C ASN A 11 -5.42 -3.13 -9.41
N LEU A 12 -5.70 -3.07 -8.11
CA LEU A 12 -6.65 -3.99 -7.46
C LEU A 12 -8.08 -3.79 -7.97
N ALA A 13 -8.53 -2.56 -8.13
CA ALA A 13 -9.90 -2.28 -8.59
C ALA A 13 -10.15 -2.86 -9.99
N GLU A 14 -9.21 -2.69 -10.92
CA GLU A 14 -9.28 -3.28 -12.26
C GLU A 14 -9.13 -4.81 -12.23
N TYR A 15 -8.30 -5.34 -11.31
CA TYR A 15 -8.16 -6.79 -11.12
C TYR A 15 -9.48 -7.44 -10.66
N VAL A 16 -10.16 -6.84 -9.68
CA VAL A 16 -11.46 -7.31 -9.20
C VAL A 16 -12.55 -7.15 -10.27
N ALA A 17 -12.55 -6.01 -10.99
CA ALA A 17 -13.50 -5.80 -12.08
C ALA A 17 -13.30 -6.75 -13.27
N GLY A 18 -12.10 -7.33 -13.42
CA GLY A 18 -11.72 -8.15 -14.56
C GLY A 18 -11.49 -7.34 -15.86
N GLU A 19 -11.60 -6.02 -15.79
CA GLU A 19 -11.47 -5.11 -16.92
C GLU A 19 -10.94 -3.73 -16.52
N PRO A 20 -10.39 -2.93 -17.46
CA PRO A 20 -9.99 -1.56 -17.19
C PRO A 20 -11.18 -0.67 -16.80
N ILE A 21 -11.01 0.13 -15.74
CA ILE A 21 -12.05 1.05 -15.26
C ILE A 21 -11.82 2.44 -15.88
N ARG A 22 -12.88 3.00 -16.48
CA ARG A 22 -12.92 4.39 -16.94
C ARG A 22 -13.63 5.25 -15.90
N GLY A 23 -12.94 6.26 -15.36
CA GLY A 23 -13.48 7.14 -14.32
C GLY A 23 -13.35 6.53 -12.91
N SER A 24 -14.30 6.86 -12.03
CA SER A 24 -14.30 6.37 -10.65
C SER A 24 -14.81 4.94 -10.56
N TRP A 25 -14.08 4.07 -9.87
CA TRP A 25 -14.51 2.69 -9.61
C TRP A 25 -15.79 2.62 -8.76
N TRP A 26 -16.12 3.68 -8.02
CA TRP A 26 -17.34 3.77 -7.20
C TRP A 26 -18.60 3.68 -8.07
N GLY A 27 -18.56 4.22 -9.29
CA GLY A 27 -19.67 4.15 -10.25
C GLY A 27 -19.64 2.90 -11.15
N HIS A 28 -18.67 2.01 -10.97
CA HIS A 28 -18.54 0.80 -11.79
C HIS A 28 -19.56 -0.26 -11.35
N PRO A 29 -20.09 -1.11 -12.25
CA PRO A 29 -20.95 -2.23 -11.88
C PRO A 29 -20.34 -3.16 -10.82
N ALA A 30 -19.01 -3.33 -10.84
CA ALA A 30 -18.26 -4.09 -9.84
C ALA A 30 -17.93 -3.32 -8.55
N GLY A 31 -18.41 -2.09 -8.38
CA GLY A 31 -18.02 -1.19 -7.28
C GLY A 31 -18.23 -1.79 -5.89
N HIS A 32 -19.36 -2.48 -5.68
CA HIS A 32 -19.64 -3.17 -4.41
C HIS A 32 -18.64 -4.29 -4.10
N GLU A 33 -18.24 -5.05 -5.12
CA GLU A 33 -17.25 -6.12 -4.96
C GLU A 33 -15.87 -5.55 -4.67
N ILE A 34 -15.45 -4.51 -5.39
CA ILE A 34 -14.19 -3.79 -5.14
C ILE A 34 -14.16 -3.27 -3.70
N PHE A 35 -15.24 -2.65 -3.22
CA PHE A 35 -15.35 -2.18 -1.86
C PHE A 35 -15.27 -3.31 -0.83
N ALA A 36 -15.97 -4.43 -1.06
CA ALA A 36 -15.94 -5.59 -0.16
C ALA A 36 -14.54 -6.18 -0.04
N VAL A 37 -13.83 -6.36 -1.18
CA VAL A 37 -12.46 -6.86 -1.20
C VAL A 37 -11.52 -5.90 -0.47
N LEU A 38 -11.62 -4.59 -0.70
CA LEU A 38 -10.79 -3.61 -0.01
C LEU A 38 -10.98 -3.65 1.50
N ASN A 39 -12.22 -3.69 1.99
CA ASN A 39 -12.48 -3.80 3.42
C ASN A 39 -11.94 -5.10 4.01
N ALA A 40 -12.11 -6.23 3.32
CA ALA A 40 -11.59 -7.51 3.79
C ALA A 40 -10.05 -7.51 3.88
N LEU A 41 -9.37 -6.91 2.90
CA LEU A 41 -7.90 -6.77 2.92
C LEU A 41 -7.45 -5.89 4.09
N MET A 42 -8.07 -4.73 4.29
CA MET A 42 -7.69 -3.82 5.38
C MET A 42 -8.01 -4.39 6.76
N ALA A 43 -9.10 -5.16 6.89
CA ALA A 43 -9.48 -5.82 8.13
C ALA A 43 -8.61 -7.04 8.49
N SER A 44 -7.84 -7.58 7.53
CA SER A 44 -7.01 -8.78 7.75
C SER A 44 -5.86 -8.55 8.73
N GLY A 45 -5.38 -7.31 8.87
CA GLY A 45 -4.14 -7.01 9.59
C GLY A 45 -2.86 -7.36 8.80
N ASP A 46 -2.97 -8.00 7.64
CA ASP A 46 -1.83 -8.37 6.79
C ASP A 46 -1.58 -7.39 5.65
N VAL A 47 -2.38 -6.33 5.54
CA VAL A 47 -2.23 -5.30 4.51
C VAL A 47 -2.23 -3.93 5.17
N VAL A 48 -1.27 -3.09 4.77
CA VAL A 48 -1.25 -1.67 5.06
C VAL A 48 -1.39 -0.88 3.77
N ALA A 49 -2.18 0.18 3.79
CA ALA A 49 -2.26 1.15 2.71
C ALA A 49 -1.30 2.30 3.01
N THR A 50 -0.52 2.73 2.02
CA THR A 50 0.43 3.86 2.12
C THR A 50 0.40 4.69 0.83
N ARG A 51 1.23 5.73 0.73
CA ARG A 51 1.43 6.52 -0.51
C ARG A 51 2.80 6.29 -1.16
N LEU A 52 3.37 5.10 -0.94
CA LEU A 52 4.74 4.76 -1.32
C LEU A 52 5.05 4.96 -2.81
N VAL A 53 4.21 4.43 -3.71
CA VAL A 53 4.45 4.46 -5.15
C VAL A 53 3.82 5.70 -5.77
N GLU A 54 4.66 6.68 -6.12
CA GLU A 54 4.26 7.92 -6.80
C GLU A 54 3.12 8.68 -6.08
N GLY A 55 3.00 8.56 -4.75
CA GLY A 55 1.95 9.23 -3.98
C GLY A 55 0.57 8.55 -4.05
N ARG A 56 0.45 7.44 -4.79
CA ARG A 56 -0.80 6.69 -4.98
C ARG A 56 -1.03 5.72 -3.82
N ILE A 57 -2.30 5.47 -3.49
CA ILE A 57 -2.62 4.47 -2.46
C ILE A 57 -2.10 3.10 -2.91
N THR A 58 -1.14 2.60 -2.15
CA THR A 58 -0.39 1.38 -2.39
C THR A 58 -0.66 0.40 -1.25
N LEU A 59 -1.25 -0.74 -1.59
CA LEU A 59 -1.50 -1.85 -0.67
C LEU A 59 -0.25 -2.72 -0.57
N ILE A 60 0.28 -2.84 0.64
CA ILE A 60 1.52 -3.54 0.94
C ILE A 60 1.22 -4.69 1.89
N HIS A 61 1.45 -5.90 1.41
CA HIS A 61 1.24 -7.11 2.21
C HIS A 61 2.37 -7.32 3.22
N ARG A 62 2.04 -7.86 4.39
CA ARG A 62 2.92 -8.07 5.55
C ARG A 62 4.22 -8.78 5.23
N ARG A 63 4.19 -9.74 4.31
CA ARG A 63 5.36 -10.47 3.80
C ARG A 63 6.53 -9.55 3.38
N VAL A 64 6.26 -8.35 2.87
CA VAL A 64 7.33 -7.43 2.41
C VAL A 64 7.62 -6.29 3.39
N TRP A 65 6.94 -6.21 4.54
CA TRP A 65 7.18 -5.15 5.52
C TRP A 65 8.61 -5.14 6.06
N PRO A 66 9.24 -6.28 6.44
CA PRO A 66 10.62 -6.27 6.90
C PRO A 66 11.58 -5.70 5.85
N ALA A 67 11.40 -6.09 4.59
CA ALA A 67 12.18 -5.55 3.47
C ALA A 67 11.98 -4.05 3.30
N LEU A 68 10.73 -3.56 3.33
CA LEU A 68 10.43 -2.13 3.25
C LEU A 68 11.05 -1.34 4.41
N VAL A 69 10.92 -1.83 5.64
CA VAL A 69 11.49 -1.20 6.84
C VAL A 69 13.00 -1.13 6.73
N ARG A 70 13.66 -2.18 6.21
CA ARG A 70 15.12 -2.25 6.08
C ARG A 70 15.69 -1.16 5.18
N VAL A 71 14.94 -0.74 4.16
CA VAL A 71 15.35 0.29 3.18
C VAL A 71 14.48 1.55 3.28
N ALA A 72 13.85 1.79 4.43
CA ALA A 72 12.90 2.88 4.62
C ALA A 72 13.52 4.27 4.42
N ASP A 73 14.81 4.41 4.71
CA ASP A 73 15.61 5.62 4.53
C ASP A 73 15.75 6.08 3.06
N ARG A 74 15.36 5.22 2.11
CA ARG A 74 15.34 5.53 0.67
C ARG A 74 14.08 6.24 0.20
N PHE A 75 13.08 6.37 1.08
CA PHE A 75 11.78 6.95 0.74
C PHE A 75 11.48 8.15 1.64
N PRO A 76 10.73 9.15 1.14
CA PRO A 76 10.14 10.16 2.01
C PRO A 76 9.28 9.48 3.09
N VAL A 77 9.54 9.78 4.36
CA VAL A 77 8.90 9.10 5.50
C VAL A 77 7.37 9.29 5.50
N GLU A 78 6.90 10.40 4.97
CA GLU A 78 5.47 10.71 4.83
C GLU A 78 4.77 9.74 3.87
N ARG A 79 5.48 9.23 2.86
CA ARG A 79 4.94 8.23 1.93
C ARG A 79 4.85 6.83 2.52
N LEU A 80 5.54 6.60 3.65
CA LEU A 80 5.49 5.36 4.42
C LEU A 80 4.42 5.38 5.52
N ALA A 81 3.78 6.53 5.77
CA ALA A 81 2.67 6.60 6.71
C ALA A 81 1.55 5.62 6.28
N ALA A 82 1.01 4.89 7.25
CA ALA A 82 -0.17 4.10 7.00
C ALA A 82 -1.36 5.05 6.85
N VAL A 83 -2.16 4.80 5.83
CA VAL A 83 -3.33 5.60 5.48
C VAL A 83 -4.55 4.71 5.68
N ASP A 84 -5.50 5.19 6.47
CA ASP A 84 -6.82 4.59 6.60
C ASP A 84 -7.87 5.59 6.10
N GLU A 85 -8.75 5.15 5.19
CA GLU A 85 -9.89 5.95 4.74
C GLU A 85 -11.13 5.52 5.54
N VAL A 86 -11.30 6.15 6.69
CA VAL A 86 -12.42 5.88 7.58
C VAL A 86 -13.67 6.56 7.03
N HIS A 87 -14.69 5.75 6.75
CA HIS A 87 -16.02 6.26 6.44
C HIS A 87 -16.65 6.76 7.73
N THR A 88 -16.89 8.08 7.82
CA THR A 88 -17.64 8.63 8.94
C THR A 88 -19.13 8.29 8.81
N ALA A 89 -19.86 8.28 9.92
CA ALA A 89 -21.30 8.05 9.94
C ALA A 89 -22.12 9.02 9.05
N SER A 90 -21.54 10.16 8.64
CA SER A 90 -22.15 11.13 7.74
C SER A 90 -21.83 10.89 6.25
N GLY A 91 -21.13 9.80 5.91
CA GLY A 91 -20.69 9.50 4.54
C GLY A 91 -19.48 10.32 4.07
N ALA A 92 -18.90 11.17 4.91
CA ALA A 92 -17.66 11.86 4.59
C ALA A 92 -16.47 10.92 4.83
N HIS A 93 -15.54 10.86 3.89
CA HIS A 93 -14.30 10.11 4.06
C HIS A 93 -13.34 10.98 4.86
N ARG A 94 -12.79 10.45 5.95
CA ARG A 94 -11.66 11.07 6.64
C ARG A 94 -10.45 10.18 6.47
N THR A 95 -9.39 10.77 5.96
CA THR A 95 -8.08 10.14 5.95
C THR A 95 -7.51 10.23 7.37
N VAL A 96 -7.26 9.08 7.98
CA VAL A 96 -6.49 8.96 9.21
C VAL A 96 -5.10 8.45 8.80
N GLU A 97 -4.06 9.12 9.26
CA GLU A 97 -2.69 8.70 8.99
C GLU A 97 -2.00 8.27 10.29
N VAL A 98 -1.32 7.12 10.26
CA VAL A 98 -0.45 6.65 11.32
C VAL A 98 1.00 6.78 10.85
N PRO A 99 1.83 7.63 11.46
CA PRO A 99 3.19 7.86 11.01
C PRO A 99 4.05 6.59 11.01
N PHE A 100 4.96 6.46 10.05
CA PHE A 100 6.00 5.44 10.10
C PHE A 100 7.03 5.77 11.20
N PRO A 101 7.58 4.78 11.96
CA PRO A 101 7.28 3.35 11.92
C PRO A 101 6.23 2.90 12.96
N SER A 102 5.32 3.79 13.38
CA SER A 102 4.39 3.53 14.50
C SER A 102 3.39 2.40 14.20
N TRP A 103 2.98 2.25 12.94
CA TRP A 103 2.09 1.16 12.51
C TRP A 103 2.80 -0.19 12.33
N VAL A 104 4.14 -0.20 12.28
CA VAL A 104 4.92 -1.43 12.03
C VAL A 104 5.03 -2.23 13.33
N PRO A 105 4.58 -3.49 13.37
CA PRO A 105 4.71 -4.29 14.58
C PRO A 105 6.19 -4.60 14.90
N ALA A 106 6.46 -4.88 16.16
CA ALA A 106 7.83 -5.01 16.66
C ALA A 106 8.59 -6.19 16.01
N GLU A 107 7.89 -7.27 15.67
CA GLU A 107 8.47 -8.46 15.06
C GLU A 107 8.97 -8.21 13.63
N GLU A 108 8.28 -7.39 12.83
CA GLU A 108 8.74 -7.00 11.50
C GLU A 108 9.91 -6.03 11.58
N ARG A 109 9.93 -5.14 12.58
CA ARG A 109 11.10 -4.28 12.82
C ARG A 109 12.33 -5.10 13.21
N ALA A 110 12.16 -6.12 14.05
CA ALA A 110 13.25 -7.05 14.39
C ALA A 110 13.70 -7.84 13.15
N SER A 111 12.76 -8.37 12.37
CA SER A 111 13.04 -9.11 11.12
C SER A 111 13.76 -8.24 10.08
N ALA A 112 13.42 -6.96 9.99
CA ALA A 112 14.11 -6.01 9.12
C ALA A 112 15.59 -5.90 9.47
N GLY A 113 15.95 -5.89 10.76
CA GLY A 113 17.34 -5.84 11.22
C GLY A 113 18.18 -7.06 10.83
N LEU A 114 17.54 -8.17 10.44
CA LEU A 114 18.22 -9.38 9.97
C LEU A 114 18.54 -9.36 8.47
N LEU A 115 17.95 -8.44 7.71
CA LEU A 115 18.16 -8.34 6.28
C LEU A 115 19.35 -7.43 5.96
N THR A 116 20.16 -7.84 4.99
CA THR A 116 21.00 -6.90 4.25
C THR A 116 20.12 -5.99 3.38
N VAL A 117 20.70 -4.88 2.91
CA VAL A 117 20.02 -4.00 1.95
C VAL A 117 19.67 -4.75 0.67
N ASP A 118 20.59 -5.58 0.16
CA ASP A 118 20.39 -6.30 -1.11
C ASP A 118 19.29 -7.37 -0.99
N GLU A 119 19.25 -8.12 0.11
CA GLU A 119 18.16 -9.07 0.40
C GLU A 119 16.81 -8.38 0.53
N ALA A 120 16.77 -7.18 1.11
CA ALA A 120 15.55 -6.39 1.19
C ALA A 120 15.10 -5.90 -0.20
N LEU A 121 16.01 -5.35 -1.00
CA LEU A 121 15.69 -4.91 -2.36
C LEU A 121 15.22 -6.06 -3.25
N ALA A 122 15.80 -7.26 -3.11
CA ALA A 122 15.39 -8.44 -3.87
C ALA A 122 13.92 -8.87 -3.61
N GLN A 123 13.32 -8.45 -2.50
CA GLN A 123 11.93 -8.76 -2.15
C GLN A 123 10.94 -7.68 -2.63
N LEU A 124 11.43 -6.52 -3.07
CA LEU A 124 10.62 -5.39 -3.51
C LEU A 124 10.46 -5.38 -5.03
N PRO A 125 9.33 -4.86 -5.56
CA PRO A 125 9.15 -4.70 -7.00
C PRO A 125 10.19 -3.73 -7.57
N SER A 126 10.56 -3.93 -8.83
CA SER A 126 11.61 -3.14 -9.51
C SER A 126 11.38 -1.63 -9.47
N CYS A 127 10.13 -1.17 -9.47
CA CYS A 127 9.78 0.25 -9.35
C CYS A 127 10.16 0.89 -7.99
N LEU A 128 10.54 0.09 -7.00
CA LEU A 128 11.04 0.53 -5.69
C LEU A 128 12.53 0.27 -5.49
N THR A 129 13.18 -0.43 -6.44
CA THR A 129 14.60 -0.80 -6.34
C THR A 129 15.47 -0.08 -7.36
N THR A 130 14.88 0.41 -8.46
CA THR A 130 15.58 1.29 -9.39
C THR A 130 15.79 2.65 -8.74
N ASN A 131 17.07 3.02 -8.58
CA ASN A 131 17.46 4.34 -8.16
C ASN A 131 16.83 5.34 -9.14
N SER A 132 15.75 6.02 -8.73
CA SER A 132 15.32 7.24 -9.40
C SER A 132 16.33 8.32 -9.03
N GLY A 133 17.54 8.16 -9.57
CA GLY A 133 18.58 9.16 -9.50
C GLY A 133 18.12 10.34 -10.33
N ARG A 134 17.60 11.35 -9.64
CA ARG A 134 17.83 12.78 -9.88
C ARG A 134 17.21 13.59 -8.75
#